data_AF-A0A4R4GDX6-F1
#
_entry.id   AF-A0A4R4GDX6-F1
#
_cell.length_a   1.000
_cell.length_b   1.000
_cell.length_c   1.000
_cell.angle_alpha   90.00
_cell.angle_beta   90.00
_cell.angle_gamma   90.00
#
_symmetry.space_group_name_H-M   'P 1'
#
loop_
_entity.id
_entity.type
_entity.pdbx_description
1 polymer ?
#
loop_
_entity_poly.entity_id
_entity_poly.type
_entity_poly.pdbx_seq_one_letter_code
_entity_poly.pdbx_strand_id
1 'polypeptide(L)'
;MEHPENSEEYKGLTVNKGIEQPSIVNPYLKLRKKTRRREFSVGEYVEGIVKGDVTVLSQAVTLVESVKPEHQAIAQEVIEKCLPYSGNSMRIGISGVPGAGKSTSIDVFGLHVLEKGGKLAVLAIDPSSERSKGSILGDKTRMEKLSVHPKSFIRPSPSAGSLGGVARKTRETIILCEAAGFDKIFVETVGVGQSETAVHSMVDFFLLIQLAGTGDELQGIKRGIMEMADGIVINKADGSNIEKAKLAASHFRNALHLFPAPDSGWSPKVMTYSGFYGIGIKEIWDMIYEYFAFVKANGYFEYRRNEQAKYWMYESINEHLRDSFYNNEKIISMLAAKEEEVLNGKLTSFVAAKKLLDAYFSTLK
;
A
#
# COMPACT_ATOMS: atom_id res chain seq x y z
N MET A 1 -25.18 -2.93 -39.04
CA MET A 1 -25.11 -1.95 -40.14
C MET A 1 -24.04 -2.45 -41.08
N GLU A 2 -24.42 -2.86 -42.28
CA GLU A 2 -23.46 -3.37 -43.28
C GLU A 2 -22.51 -2.25 -43.70
N HIS A 3 -21.21 -2.52 -43.60
CA HIS A 3 -20.17 -1.57 -43.98
C HIS A 3 -20.25 -1.38 -45.51
N PRO A 4 -20.12 -0.14 -46.04
CA PRO A 4 -20.29 0.17 -47.47
C PRO A 4 -19.34 -0.60 -48.42
N GLU A 5 -18.30 -1.23 -47.88
CA GLU A 5 -17.33 -2.05 -48.61
C GLU A 5 -17.82 -3.47 -48.94
N ASN A 6 -18.98 -3.89 -48.42
CA ASN A 6 -19.61 -5.19 -48.70
C ASN A 6 -20.71 -5.12 -49.78
N SER A 7 -20.87 -3.98 -50.47
CA SER A 7 -21.83 -3.83 -51.58
C SER A 7 -21.32 -4.56 -52.84
N GLU A 8 -22.21 -5.34 -53.49
CA GLU A 8 -21.91 -6.06 -54.75
C GLU A 8 -21.53 -5.16 -55.93
N GLU A 9 -21.71 -3.84 -55.80
CA GLU A 9 -21.37 -2.84 -56.81
C GLU A 9 -19.84 -2.63 -56.97
N TYR A 10 -19.03 -3.03 -55.98
CA TYR A 10 -17.57 -2.88 -56.00
C TYR A 10 -16.87 -4.14 -56.54
N LYS A 11 -16.94 -4.37 -57.86
CA LYS A 11 -16.35 -5.54 -58.55
C LYS A 11 -14.81 -5.68 -58.49
N GLY A 12 -14.09 -4.76 -57.84
CA GLY A 12 -12.63 -4.73 -57.77
C GLY A 12 -12.00 -5.14 -56.43
N LEU A 13 -12.81 -5.40 -55.39
CA LEU A 13 -12.32 -5.74 -54.05
C LEU A 13 -12.90 -7.09 -53.60
N THR A 14 -12.20 -8.18 -53.92
CA THR A 14 -12.49 -9.49 -53.34
C THR A 14 -11.92 -9.57 -51.93
N VAL A 15 -12.75 -9.30 -50.92
CA VAL A 15 -12.40 -9.53 -49.52
C VAL A 15 -12.51 -11.03 -49.24
N ASN A 16 -11.36 -11.70 -49.08
CA ASN A 16 -11.36 -13.09 -48.60
C ASN A 16 -11.88 -13.12 -47.17
N LYS A 17 -12.81 -14.04 -46.85
CA LYS A 17 -13.26 -14.28 -45.47
C LYS A 17 -12.03 -14.59 -44.61
N GLY A 18 -11.83 -13.79 -43.56
CA GLY A 18 -10.75 -14.00 -42.59
C GLY A 18 -10.83 -15.39 -41.98
N ILE A 19 -9.67 -16.01 -41.79
CA ILE A 19 -9.53 -17.32 -41.14
C ILE A 19 -9.94 -17.14 -39.67
N GLU A 20 -10.74 -18.06 -39.12
CA GLU A 20 -11.08 -18.04 -37.69
C GLU A 20 -9.79 -18.00 -36.86
N GLN A 21 -9.72 -17.06 -35.90
CA GLN A 21 -8.56 -16.96 -35.02
C GLN A 21 -8.38 -18.30 -34.28
N PRO A 22 -7.21 -18.94 -34.39
CA PRO A 22 -6.95 -20.15 -33.61
C PRO A 22 -7.00 -19.81 -32.12
N SER A 23 -7.55 -20.74 -31.33
CA SER A 23 -7.62 -20.62 -29.87
C SER A 23 -6.26 -20.23 -29.29
N ILE A 24 -6.21 -19.10 -28.60
CA ILE A 24 -5.02 -18.62 -27.85
C ILE A 24 -4.73 -19.54 -26.65
N VAL A 25 -5.68 -20.39 -26.27
CA VAL A 25 -5.57 -21.29 -25.13
C VAL A 25 -5.16 -22.68 -25.62
N ASN A 26 -4.01 -23.16 -25.12
CA ASN A 26 -3.50 -24.49 -25.43
C ASN A 26 -4.56 -25.58 -25.12
N PRO A 27 -5.04 -26.35 -26.12
CA PRO A 27 -6.11 -27.34 -25.94
C PRO A 27 -5.72 -28.49 -24.99
N TYR A 28 -4.43 -28.71 -24.75
CA TYR A 28 -3.90 -29.71 -23.83
C TYR A 28 -3.84 -29.24 -22.36
N LEU A 29 -4.18 -27.97 -22.04
CA LEU A 29 -4.23 -27.48 -20.65
C LEU A 29 -5.18 -28.30 -19.76
N LYS A 30 -6.25 -28.85 -20.33
CA LYS A 30 -7.23 -29.67 -19.61
C LYS A 30 -6.72 -31.09 -19.28
N LEU A 31 -5.65 -31.54 -19.94
CA LEU A 31 -5.09 -32.90 -19.78
C LEU A 31 -4.04 -32.98 -18.67
N ARG A 32 -3.49 -31.84 -18.22
CA ARG A 32 -2.71 -31.80 -16.98
C ARG A 32 -3.67 -31.98 -15.81
N LYS A 33 -3.64 -33.14 -15.14
CA LYS A 33 -4.17 -33.26 -13.77
C LYS A 33 -3.64 -32.07 -12.98
N LYS A 34 -4.51 -31.16 -12.54
CA LYS A 34 -4.12 -30.11 -11.59
C LYS A 34 -3.53 -30.84 -10.40
N THR A 35 -2.21 -30.79 -10.24
CA THR A 35 -1.58 -31.19 -8.99
C THR A 35 -2.29 -30.37 -7.91
N ARG A 36 -3.09 -31.04 -7.09
CA ARG A 36 -3.75 -30.39 -5.96
C ARG A 36 -2.64 -29.76 -5.16
N ARG A 37 -2.58 -28.42 -5.13
CA ARG A 37 -1.63 -27.71 -4.27
C ARG A 37 -1.87 -28.24 -2.87
N ARG A 38 -0.80 -28.66 -2.19
CA ARG A 38 -0.87 -29.02 -0.78
C ARG A 38 -1.43 -27.81 -0.03
N GLU A 39 -2.58 -28.00 0.60
CA GLU A 39 -3.14 -27.01 1.53
C GLU A 39 -2.36 -27.14 2.83
N PHE A 40 -1.72 -26.05 3.23
CA PHE A 40 -1.03 -26.01 4.50
C PHE A 40 -2.06 -25.80 5.61
N SER A 41 -1.89 -26.55 6.71
CA SER A 41 -2.55 -26.25 7.97
C SER A 41 -2.03 -24.93 8.55
N VAL A 42 -2.79 -24.33 9.47
CA VAL A 42 -2.38 -23.13 10.21
C VAL A 42 -1.01 -23.32 10.88
N GLY A 43 -0.78 -24.50 11.48
CA GLY A 43 0.50 -24.81 12.12
C GLY A 43 1.68 -24.82 11.14
N GLU A 44 1.50 -25.40 9.96
CA GLU A 44 2.53 -25.42 8.91
C GLU A 44 2.80 -24.01 8.36
N TYR A 45 1.78 -23.16 8.22
CA TYR A 45 1.98 -21.76 7.86
C TYR A 45 2.84 -21.04 8.90
N VAL A 46 2.47 -21.12 10.18
CA VAL A 46 3.20 -20.45 11.27
C VAL A 46 4.64 -20.96 11.35
N GLU A 47 4.85 -22.27 11.30
CA GLU A 47 6.18 -22.86 11.35
C GLU A 47 7.06 -22.41 10.17
N GLY A 48 6.52 -22.42 8.94
CA GLY A 48 7.24 -21.96 7.77
C GLY A 48 7.57 -20.47 7.82
N ILE A 49 6.62 -19.64 8.26
CA ILE A 49 6.82 -18.19 8.44
C ILE A 49 7.93 -17.94 9.46
N VAL A 50 7.86 -18.52 10.66
CA VAL A 50 8.85 -18.30 11.73
C VAL A 50 10.25 -18.80 11.33
N LYS A 51 10.33 -19.86 10.51
CA LYS A 51 11.61 -20.32 9.91
C LYS A 51 12.14 -19.39 8.81
N GLY A 52 11.38 -18.38 8.41
CA GLY A 52 11.73 -17.41 7.38
C GLY A 52 11.56 -17.92 5.95
N ASP A 53 10.68 -18.92 5.72
CA ASP A 53 10.37 -19.41 4.37
C ASP A 53 9.53 -18.36 3.61
N VAL A 54 10.18 -17.69 2.66
CA VAL A 54 9.57 -16.64 1.84
C VAL A 54 8.42 -17.18 0.97
N THR A 55 8.44 -18.46 0.59
CA THR A 55 7.36 -19.08 -0.19
C THR A 55 6.11 -19.24 0.66
N VAL A 56 6.27 -19.73 1.89
CA VAL A 56 5.16 -19.88 2.84
C VAL A 56 4.62 -18.51 3.24
N LEU A 57 5.50 -17.54 3.52
CA LEU A 57 5.10 -16.14 3.75
C LEU A 57 4.27 -15.59 2.60
N SER A 58 4.71 -15.76 1.35
CA SER A 58 3.99 -15.28 0.17
C SER A 58 2.58 -15.89 0.04
N GLN A 59 2.43 -17.16 0.40
CA GLN A 59 1.14 -17.84 0.39
C GLN A 59 0.23 -17.36 1.52
N ALA A 60 0.76 -17.16 2.72
CA ALA A 60 0.01 -16.60 3.84
C ALA A 60 -0.48 -15.18 3.53
N VAL A 61 0.37 -14.33 2.95
CA VAL A 61 -0.04 -13.00 2.47
C VAL A 61 -1.14 -13.12 1.41
N THR A 62 -1.09 -14.13 0.53
CA THR A 62 -2.16 -14.38 -0.44
C THR A 62 -3.49 -14.75 0.23
N LEU A 63 -3.47 -15.44 1.38
CA LEU A 63 -4.68 -15.71 2.18
C LEU A 63 -5.25 -14.43 2.79
N VAL A 64 -4.39 -13.58 3.38
CA VAL A 64 -4.76 -12.26 3.93
C VAL A 64 -5.45 -11.38 2.89
N GLU A 65 -4.92 -11.39 1.66
CA GLU A 65 -5.48 -10.56 0.59
C GLU A 65 -6.79 -11.09 0.01
N SER A 66 -7.16 -12.33 0.33
CA SER A 66 -8.33 -13.00 -0.23
C SER A 66 -9.64 -12.42 0.29
N VAL A 67 -10.63 -12.36 -0.61
CA VAL A 67 -12.01 -11.96 -0.27
C VAL A 67 -12.88 -13.14 0.17
N LYS A 68 -12.33 -14.36 0.18
CA LYS A 68 -13.08 -15.55 0.55
C LYS A 68 -13.13 -15.73 2.07
N PRO A 69 -14.31 -15.95 2.68
CA PRO A 69 -14.43 -16.13 4.13
C PRO A 69 -13.57 -17.27 4.69
N GLU A 70 -13.49 -18.39 3.97
CA GLU A 70 -12.68 -19.57 4.34
C GLU A 70 -11.18 -19.23 4.46
N HIS A 71 -10.65 -18.40 3.56
CA HIS A 71 -9.26 -17.96 3.60
C HIS A 71 -9.02 -16.94 4.71
N GLN A 72 -9.98 -16.04 4.94
CA GLN A 72 -9.90 -15.00 5.97
C GLN A 72 -9.83 -15.59 7.38
N ALA A 73 -10.62 -16.64 7.65
CA ALA A 73 -10.57 -17.35 8.93
C ALA A 73 -9.19 -17.97 9.19
N ILE A 74 -8.63 -18.66 8.20
CA ILE A 74 -7.28 -19.25 8.29
C ILE A 74 -6.22 -18.15 8.46
N ALA A 75 -6.32 -17.07 7.68
CA ALA A 75 -5.38 -15.95 7.74
C ALA A 75 -5.35 -15.32 9.13
N GLN A 76 -6.51 -15.09 9.76
CA GLN A 76 -6.57 -14.55 11.11
C GLN A 76 -5.92 -15.48 12.15
N GLU A 77 -6.21 -16.78 12.10
CA GLU A 77 -5.59 -17.73 13.04
C GLU A 77 -4.05 -17.80 12.86
N VAL A 78 -3.56 -17.68 11.62
CA VAL A 78 -2.12 -17.59 11.33
C VAL A 78 -1.53 -16.28 11.89
N ILE A 79 -2.19 -15.14 11.67
CA ILE A 79 -1.74 -13.83 12.17
C ILE A 79 -1.65 -13.85 13.70
N GLU A 80 -2.69 -14.31 14.38
CA GLU A 80 -2.74 -14.39 15.85
C GLU A 80 -1.59 -15.23 16.42
N LYS A 81 -1.31 -16.39 15.81
CA LYS A 81 -0.20 -17.25 16.22
C LYS A 81 1.18 -16.69 15.87
N CYS A 82 1.25 -15.79 14.90
CA CYS A 82 2.48 -15.07 14.53
C CYS A 82 2.73 -13.83 15.41
N LEU A 83 1.72 -13.29 16.11
CA LEU A 83 1.86 -12.09 16.95
C LEU A 83 3.04 -12.14 17.95
N PRO A 84 3.29 -13.26 18.67
CA PRO A 84 4.41 -13.34 19.62
C PRO A 84 5.80 -13.17 18.98
N TYR A 85 5.91 -13.35 17.66
CA TYR A 85 7.15 -13.21 16.88
C TYR A 85 7.22 -11.87 16.14
N SER A 86 6.22 -11.00 16.31
CA SER A 86 6.12 -9.70 15.64
C SER A 86 6.57 -8.54 16.54
N GLY A 87 6.64 -7.33 15.98
CA GLY A 87 6.97 -6.10 16.71
C GLY A 87 8.46 -5.77 16.78
N ASN A 88 9.38 -6.66 16.43
CA ASN A 88 10.81 -6.34 16.44
C ASN A 88 11.31 -5.88 15.05
N SER A 89 10.80 -4.74 14.58
CA SER A 89 11.24 -4.13 13.31
C SER A 89 11.25 -2.60 13.35
N MET A 90 11.91 -1.99 12.36
CA MET A 90 11.74 -0.58 12.01
C MET A 90 10.73 -0.45 10.87
N ARG A 91 9.57 0.17 11.12
CA ARG A 91 8.54 0.40 10.11
C ARG A 91 8.67 1.82 9.55
N ILE A 92 8.96 1.95 8.27
CA ILE A 92 9.24 3.22 7.61
C ILE A 92 8.25 3.43 6.46
N GLY A 93 7.44 4.48 6.57
CA GLY A 93 6.55 4.93 5.50
C GLY A 93 7.31 5.81 4.54
N ILE A 94 7.14 5.58 3.23
CA ILE A 94 7.79 6.37 2.19
C ILE A 94 6.71 6.92 1.26
N SER A 95 6.62 8.25 1.20
CA SER A 95 5.69 8.96 0.32
C SER A 95 6.41 10.04 -0.48
N GLY A 96 5.72 10.62 -1.44
CA GLY A 96 6.27 11.62 -2.34
C GLY A 96 5.50 11.71 -3.65
N VAL A 97 5.57 12.86 -4.30
CA VAL A 97 4.83 13.12 -5.55
C VAL A 97 5.25 12.16 -6.67
N PRO A 98 4.37 11.89 -7.66
CA PRO A 98 4.76 11.15 -8.86
C PRO A 98 6.01 11.76 -9.52
N GLY A 99 6.96 10.91 -9.92
CA GLY A 99 8.22 11.36 -10.53
C GLY A 99 9.32 11.82 -9.54
N ALA A 100 9.03 11.86 -8.23
CA ALA A 100 10.01 12.21 -7.20
C ALA A 100 11.16 11.18 -7.04
N GLY A 101 11.06 10.02 -7.72
CA GLY A 101 12.08 8.97 -7.67
C GLY A 101 11.95 8.03 -6.49
N LYS A 102 10.72 7.81 -5.98
CA LYS A 102 10.45 6.91 -4.84
C LYS A 102 10.96 5.50 -5.04
N SER A 103 10.60 4.84 -6.14
CA SER A 103 11.04 3.46 -6.40
C SER A 103 12.56 3.34 -6.51
N THR A 104 13.23 4.29 -7.18
CA THR A 104 14.71 4.39 -7.19
C THR A 104 15.26 4.55 -5.78
N SER A 105 14.61 5.39 -4.96
CA SER A 105 15.04 5.64 -3.58
C SER A 105 14.86 4.40 -2.71
N ILE A 106 13.74 3.69 -2.83
CA ILE A 106 13.50 2.43 -2.13
C ILE A 106 14.53 1.37 -2.52
N ASP A 107 14.88 1.27 -3.81
CA ASP A 107 15.91 0.36 -4.30
C ASP A 107 17.27 0.65 -3.63
N VAL A 108 17.75 1.90 -3.68
CA VAL A 108 19.06 2.26 -3.12
C VAL A 108 19.07 2.30 -1.58
N PHE A 109 18.00 2.75 -0.94
CA PHE A 109 17.86 2.71 0.51
C PHE A 109 17.81 1.27 1.00
N GLY A 110 17.10 0.41 0.27
CA GLY A 110 16.96 -1.00 0.61
C GLY A 110 18.29 -1.74 0.52
N LEU A 111 19.06 -1.52 -0.54
CA LEU A 111 20.41 -2.08 -0.67
C LEU A 111 21.32 -1.59 0.47
N HIS A 112 21.32 -0.28 0.76
CA HIS A 112 22.14 0.30 1.83
C HIS A 112 21.91 -0.37 3.19
N VAL A 113 20.65 -0.67 3.55
CA VAL A 113 20.38 -1.33 4.84
C VAL A 113 20.68 -2.81 4.84
N LEU A 114 20.56 -3.47 3.69
CA LEU A 114 20.90 -4.88 3.57
C LEU A 114 22.40 -5.12 3.61
N GLU A 115 23.23 -4.16 3.19
CA GLU A 115 24.69 -4.17 3.41
C GLU A 115 25.06 -4.25 4.89
N LYS A 116 24.25 -3.62 5.77
CA LYS A 116 24.41 -3.67 7.23
C LYS A 116 23.80 -4.92 7.87
N GLY A 117 23.20 -5.83 7.08
CA GLY A 117 22.59 -7.07 7.54
C GLY A 117 21.08 -7.01 7.77
N GLY A 118 20.52 -8.12 8.27
CA GLY A 118 19.07 -8.29 8.47
C GLY A 118 18.31 -8.62 7.17
N LYS A 119 16.99 -8.35 7.16
CA LYS A 119 16.08 -8.61 6.03
C LYS A 119 15.11 -7.44 5.86
N LEU A 120 14.77 -7.13 4.60
CA LEU A 120 13.90 -5.99 4.26
C LEU A 120 12.61 -6.45 3.57
N ALA A 121 11.45 -6.05 4.10
CA ALA A 121 10.19 -6.17 3.38
C ALA A 121 9.78 -4.81 2.80
N VAL A 122 9.26 -4.79 1.58
CA VAL A 122 8.69 -3.60 0.93
C VAL A 122 7.23 -3.90 0.57
N LEU A 123 6.31 -3.15 1.14
CA LEU A 123 4.87 -3.29 0.97
C LEU A 123 4.32 -2.01 0.31
N ALA A 124 3.61 -2.14 -0.80
CA ALA A 124 3.01 -0.99 -1.48
C ALA A 124 1.53 -0.84 -1.09
N ILE A 125 1.03 0.40 -1.03
CA ILE A 125 -0.38 0.75 -0.87
C ILE A 125 -0.81 1.60 -2.07
N ASP A 126 -1.69 1.04 -2.91
CA ASP A 126 -2.28 1.70 -4.08
C ASP A 126 -3.82 1.66 -4.01
N PRO A 127 -4.50 2.76 -3.64
CA PRO A 127 -5.96 2.82 -3.65
C PRO A 127 -6.57 2.72 -5.05
N SER A 128 -5.81 3.01 -6.11
CA SER A 128 -6.31 2.87 -7.50
C SER A 128 -6.47 1.41 -7.94
N SER A 129 -5.94 0.48 -7.14
CA SER A 129 -6.10 -0.97 -7.31
C SER A 129 -7.56 -1.44 -7.31
N GLU A 130 -8.50 -0.64 -6.80
CA GLU A 130 -9.95 -0.87 -6.93
C GLU A 130 -10.39 -1.03 -8.39
N ARG A 131 -9.81 -0.25 -9.32
CA ARG A 131 -10.15 -0.31 -10.75
C ARG A 131 -9.32 -1.35 -11.51
N SER A 132 -8.04 -1.48 -11.18
CA SER A 132 -7.11 -2.37 -11.91
C SER A 132 -7.13 -3.82 -11.43
N LYS A 133 -7.83 -4.12 -10.33
CA LYS A 133 -7.79 -5.42 -9.63
C LYS A 133 -6.36 -5.80 -9.23
N GLY A 134 -5.58 -4.79 -8.82
CA GLY A 134 -4.20 -4.87 -8.35
C GLY A 134 -3.14 -5.15 -9.42
N SER A 135 -1.87 -5.09 -9.01
CA SER A 135 -0.71 -5.17 -9.89
C SER A 135 0.09 -6.43 -9.58
N ILE A 136 0.15 -7.39 -10.52
CA ILE A 136 0.91 -8.63 -10.33
C ILE A 136 2.43 -8.38 -10.41
N LEU A 137 2.86 -7.40 -11.22
CA LEU A 137 4.28 -7.20 -11.58
C LEU A 137 4.77 -5.74 -11.53
N GLY A 138 3.88 -4.75 -11.51
CA GLY A 138 4.21 -3.36 -11.88
C GLY A 138 5.16 -2.63 -10.91
N ASP A 139 5.16 -2.99 -9.63
CA ASP A 139 6.05 -2.36 -8.64
C ASP A 139 7.42 -3.06 -8.57
N LYS A 140 7.48 -4.37 -8.85
CA LYS A 140 8.75 -5.13 -8.82
C LYS A 140 9.71 -4.72 -9.93
N THR A 141 9.21 -4.32 -11.11
CA THR A 141 10.06 -3.89 -12.23
C THR A 141 10.72 -2.54 -12.01
N ARG A 142 10.24 -1.72 -11.06
CA ARG A 142 10.82 -0.41 -10.74
C ARG A 142 11.94 -0.47 -9.69
N MET A 143 12.12 -1.62 -9.04
CA MET A 143 13.11 -1.88 -8.00
C MET A 143 14.01 -3.05 -8.44
N GLU A 144 14.73 -2.86 -9.54
CA GLU A 144 15.42 -3.95 -10.25
C GLU A 144 16.40 -4.73 -9.36
N LYS A 145 17.27 -4.02 -8.63
CA LYS A 145 18.31 -4.65 -7.82
C LYS A 145 17.74 -5.26 -6.54
N LEU A 146 16.86 -4.55 -5.87
CA LEU A 146 16.24 -5.00 -4.63
C LEU A 146 15.32 -6.20 -4.89
N SER A 147 14.62 -6.26 -6.04
CA SER A 147 13.68 -7.33 -6.36
C SER A 147 14.29 -8.73 -6.46
N VAL A 148 15.60 -8.82 -6.75
CA VAL A 148 16.35 -10.08 -6.86
C VAL A 148 17.22 -10.36 -5.64
N HIS A 149 17.25 -9.46 -4.66
CA HIS A 149 18.08 -9.63 -3.48
C HIS A 149 17.50 -10.73 -2.56
N PRO A 150 18.28 -11.75 -2.14
CA PRO A 150 17.74 -12.91 -1.42
C PRO A 150 17.20 -12.59 -0.01
N LYS A 151 17.61 -11.45 0.56
CA LYS A 151 17.12 -10.95 1.87
C LYS A 151 16.04 -9.87 1.76
N SER A 152 15.50 -9.64 0.55
CA SER A 152 14.38 -8.72 0.36
C SER A 152 13.09 -9.50 0.09
N PHE A 153 11.96 -8.89 0.45
CA PHE A 153 10.63 -9.37 0.09
C PHE A 153 9.78 -8.19 -0.38
N ILE A 154 9.36 -8.20 -1.63
CA ILE A 154 8.55 -7.12 -2.20
C ILE A 154 7.14 -7.63 -2.47
N ARG A 155 6.15 -6.99 -1.86
CA ARG A 155 4.72 -7.24 -2.07
C ARG A 155 4.04 -5.99 -2.65
N PRO A 156 3.57 -6.06 -3.92
CA PRO A 156 2.74 -5.00 -4.50
C PRO A 156 1.43 -4.80 -3.71
N SER A 157 0.74 -3.69 -3.97
CA SER A 157 -0.54 -3.41 -3.32
C SER A 157 -1.57 -4.52 -3.60
N PRO A 158 -2.33 -4.96 -2.57
CA PRO A 158 -3.35 -5.97 -2.75
C PRO A 158 -4.44 -5.51 -3.70
N SER A 159 -5.03 -6.46 -4.41
CA SER A 159 -6.13 -6.24 -5.34
C SER A 159 -7.46 -6.10 -4.59
N ALA A 160 -8.17 -5.01 -4.85
CA ALA A 160 -9.59 -4.77 -4.52
C ALA A 160 -9.96 -4.50 -3.05
N GLY A 161 -10.96 -3.62 -2.90
CA GLY A 161 -11.52 -3.15 -1.64
C GLY A 161 -11.30 -1.66 -1.44
N SER A 162 -12.04 -1.05 -0.51
CA SER A 162 -11.81 0.34 -0.10
C SER A 162 -10.36 0.57 0.36
N LEU A 163 -9.86 1.80 0.34
CA LEU A 163 -8.56 2.18 0.94
C LEU A 163 -8.35 1.56 2.35
N GLY A 164 -9.41 1.53 3.18
CA GLY A 164 -9.36 0.91 4.52
C GLY A 164 -9.02 -0.58 4.47
N GLY A 165 -9.62 -1.34 3.55
CA GLY A 165 -9.37 -2.78 3.40
C GLY A 165 -7.99 -3.09 2.84
N VAL A 166 -7.49 -2.26 1.92
CA VAL A 166 -6.10 -2.35 1.44
C VAL A 166 -5.13 -2.13 2.60
N ALA A 167 -5.34 -1.07 3.37
CA ALA A 167 -4.46 -0.71 4.46
C ALA A 167 -4.51 -1.71 5.62
N ARG A 168 -5.68 -2.30 5.93
CA ARG A 168 -5.80 -3.42 6.88
C ARG A 168 -4.97 -4.62 6.45
N LYS A 169 -5.10 -5.07 5.20
CA LYS A 169 -4.32 -6.19 4.65
C LYS A 169 -2.82 -5.93 4.70
N THR A 170 -2.40 -4.69 4.42
CA THR A 170 -0.99 -4.30 4.57
C THR A 170 -0.54 -4.39 6.02
N ARG A 171 -1.32 -3.90 6.99
CA ARG A 171 -0.99 -4.00 8.42
C ARG A 171 -0.88 -5.46 8.90
N GLU A 172 -1.81 -6.31 8.48
CA GLU A 172 -1.76 -7.75 8.78
C GLU A 172 -0.52 -8.40 8.14
N THR A 173 -0.14 -7.97 6.93
CA THR A 173 1.09 -8.42 6.26
C THR A 173 2.36 -7.99 6.98
N ILE A 174 2.40 -6.80 7.60
CA ILE A 174 3.54 -6.35 8.43
C ILE A 174 3.82 -7.38 9.53
N ILE A 175 2.78 -7.86 10.22
CA ILE A 175 2.91 -8.87 11.30
C ILE A 175 3.56 -10.15 10.77
N LEU A 176 3.10 -10.65 9.62
CA LEU A 176 3.66 -11.86 9.01
C LEU A 176 5.12 -11.67 8.57
N CYS A 177 5.47 -10.50 8.03
CA CYS A 177 6.86 -10.17 7.70
C CYS A 177 7.74 -10.13 8.95
N GLU A 178 7.29 -9.46 10.02
CA GLU A 178 8.04 -9.42 11.27
C GLU A 178 8.27 -10.82 11.85
N ALA A 179 7.22 -11.65 11.87
CA ALA A 179 7.32 -13.05 12.30
C ALA A 179 8.29 -13.88 11.44
N ALA A 180 8.47 -13.55 10.16
CA ALA A 180 9.46 -14.16 9.28
C ALA A 180 10.90 -13.62 9.43
N GLY A 181 11.12 -12.76 10.42
CA GLY A 181 12.42 -12.17 10.76
C GLY A 181 12.81 -11.00 9.87
N PHE A 182 11.85 -10.32 9.23
CA PHE A 182 12.09 -9.04 8.58
C PHE A 182 12.17 -7.93 9.63
N ASP A 183 13.37 -7.38 9.81
CA ASP A 183 13.67 -6.37 10.83
C ASP A 183 13.51 -4.93 10.31
N LYS A 184 13.26 -4.77 9.01
CA LYS A 184 13.02 -3.49 8.35
C LYS A 184 11.83 -3.65 7.43
N ILE A 185 10.83 -2.78 7.58
CA ILE A 185 9.60 -2.82 6.81
C ILE A 185 9.39 -1.45 6.16
N PHE A 186 9.40 -1.43 4.84
CA PHE A 186 9.05 -0.26 4.05
C PHE A 186 7.61 -0.33 3.61
N VAL A 187 6.88 0.76 3.80
CA VAL A 187 5.51 0.90 3.34
C VAL A 187 5.44 2.10 2.39
N GLU A 188 5.29 1.85 1.09
CA GLU A 188 5.25 2.90 0.06
C GLU A 188 3.80 3.29 -0.28
N THR A 189 3.54 4.58 -0.45
CA THR A 189 2.33 5.07 -1.14
C THR A 189 2.51 5.06 -2.65
N VAL A 190 1.58 4.43 -3.37
CA VAL A 190 1.52 4.47 -4.83
C VAL A 190 0.47 5.50 -5.25
N GLY A 191 0.87 6.44 -6.11
CA GLY A 191 -0.05 7.40 -6.75
C GLY A 191 -0.36 8.67 -5.94
N VAL A 192 -1.48 9.30 -6.29
CA VAL A 192 -2.03 10.52 -5.66
C VAL A 192 -3.29 10.16 -4.89
N GLY A 193 -3.39 10.47 -3.59
CA GLY A 193 -4.51 10.00 -2.78
C GLY A 193 -4.56 10.51 -1.34
N GLN A 194 -5.26 9.74 -0.49
CA GLN A 194 -5.29 9.82 0.98
C GLN A 194 -4.53 8.63 1.61
N SER A 195 -3.70 7.93 0.83
CA SER A 195 -2.95 6.75 1.29
C SER A 195 -1.83 7.13 2.28
N GLU A 196 -1.41 8.39 2.30
CA GLU A 196 -0.40 8.92 3.23
C GLU A 196 -0.84 8.75 4.69
N THR A 197 -2.10 9.10 5.01
CA THR A 197 -2.65 8.94 6.36
C THR A 197 -2.70 7.47 6.78
N ALA A 198 -3.07 6.59 5.85
CA ALA A 198 -3.12 5.15 6.10
C ALA A 198 -1.72 4.56 6.34
N VAL A 199 -0.73 4.96 5.53
CA VAL A 199 0.67 4.57 5.75
C VAL A 199 1.19 5.10 7.08
N HIS A 200 0.95 6.38 7.38
CA HIS A 200 1.38 7.01 8.63
C HIS A 200 0.81 6.30 9.88
N SER A 201 -0.40 5.74 9.80
CA SER A 201 -1.04 5.03 10.91
C SER A 201 -0.52 3.60 11.14
N MET A 202 0.45 3.13 10.35
CA MET A 202 1.04 1.79 10.51
C MET A 202 2.57 1.75 10.54
N VAL A 203 3.23 2.92 10.54
CA VAL A 203 4.70 3.04 10.52
C VAL A 203 5.23 3.86 11.69
N ASP A 204 6.48 3.65 12.04
CA ASP A 204 7.14 4.34 13.15
C ASP A 204 7.77 5.66 12.72
N PHE A 205 8.22 5.73 11.46
CA PHE A 205 8.85 6.89 10.84
C PHE A 205 8.26 7.14 9.45
N PHE A 206 7.88 8.38 9.13
CA PHE A 206 7.33 8.75 7.84
C PHE A 206 8.26 9.68 7.06
N LEU A 207 8.84 9.17 5.97
CA LEU A 207 9.77 9.86 5.09
C LEU A 207 9.04 10.44 3.87
N LEU A 208 9.15 11.75 3.67
CA LEU A 208 8.59 12.43 2.51
C LEU A 208 9.68 12.78 1.50
N ILE A 209 9.60 12.20 0.30
CA ILE A 209 10.50 12.47 -0.83
C ILE A 209 9.92 13.59 -1.70
N GLN A 210 10.71 14.65 -1.89
CA GLN A 210 10.34 15.83 -2.68
C GLN A 210 11.32 16.13 -3.81
N LEU A 211 10.91 17.01 -4.72
CA LEU A 211 11.74 17.52 -5.81
C LEU A 211 11.93 19.02 -5.67
N ALA A 212 13.05 19.51 -6.20
CA ALA A 212 13.29 20.94 -6.35
C ALA A 212 12.66 21.49 -7.63
N GLY A 213 12.36 22.79 -7.65
CA GLY A 213 12.10 23.51 -8.91
C GLY A 213 10.65 23.47 -9.42
N THR A 214 9.66 23.22 -8.56
CA THR A 214 8.23 23.32 -8.92
C THR A 214 7.69 24.76 -8.93
N GLY A 215 8.52 25.77 -8.64
CA GLY A 215 8.14 27.19 -8.61
C GLY A 215 7.57 27.62 -7.26
N ASP A 216 6.58 26.88 -6.74
CA ASP A 216 6.12 26.93 -5.35
C ASP A 216 6.22 25.51 -4.77
N GLU A 217 7.24 25.28 -3.96
CA GLU A 217 7.58 23.95 -3.44
C GLU A 217 6.58 23.48 -2.36
N LEU A 218 5.85 24.41 -1.75
CA LEU A 218 4.88 24.13 -0.70
C LEU A 218 3.46 23.95 -1.26
N GLN A 219 3.11 24.62 -2.36
CA GLN A 219 1.76 24.57 -2.96
C GLN A 219 1.33 23.16 -3.42
N GLY A 220 2.30 22.28 -3.71
CA GLY A 220 2.03 20.89 -4.10
C GLY A 220 1.75 19.93 -2.95
N ILE A 221 1.99 20.33 -1.70
CA ILE A 221 1.90 19.44 -0.53
C ILE A 221 0.73 19.87 0.34
N LYS A 222 -0.18 18.92 0.59
CA LYS A 222 -1.27 19.13 1.53
C LYS A 222 -0.68 19.39 2.91
N ARG A 223 -1.14 20.44 3.58
CA ARG A 223 -0.73 20.80 4.96
C ARG A 223 -0.65 19.57 5.89
N GLY A 224 -1.67 18.71 5.86
CA GLY A 224 -1.70 17.50 6.70
C GLY A 224 -0.58 16.49 6.40
N ILE A 225 -0.05 16.41 5.17
CA ILE A 225 1.05 15.49 4.84
C ILE A 225 2.38 16.01 5.42
N MET A 226 2.60 17.33 5.44
CA MET A 226 3.81 17.90 6.05
C MET A 226 3.81 17.69 7.56
N GLU A 227 2.65 17.81 8.21
CA GLU A 227 2.50 17.56 9.65
C GLU A 227 2.82 16.11 10.05
N MET A 228 2.68 15.16 9.12
CA MET A 228 2.99 13.74 9.34
C MET A 228 4.47 13.40 9.12
N ALA A 229 5.27 14.28 8.52
CA ALA A 229 6.63 13.95 8.11
C ALA A 229 7.61 13.99 9.30
N ASP A 230 8.20 12.83 9.61
CA ASP A 230 9.31 12.74 10.57
C ASP A 230 10.66 13.14 9.91
N GLY A 231 10.73 13.08 8.58
CA GLY A 231 11.83 13.61 7.77
C GLY A 231 11.43 13.92 6.33
N ILE A 232 12.05 14.93 5.75
CA ILE A 232 11.85 15.35 4.36
C ILE A 232 13.18 15.26 3.61
N VAL A 233 13.17 14.65 2.43
CA VAL A 233 14.37 14.51 1.60
C VAL A 233 14.12 15.03 0.19
N ILE A 234 14.96 15.98 -0.26
CA ILE A 234 14.90 16.53 -1.61
C ILE A 234 15.79 15.69 -2.51
N ASN A 235 15.17 14.92 -3.40
CA ASN A 235 15.86 14.03 -4.33
C ASN A 235 16.35 14.79 -5.57
N LYS A 236 17.18 14.12 -6.38
CA LYS A 236 17.81 14.65 -7.60
C LYS A 236 18.69 15.86 -7.31
N ALA A 237 19.32 15.91 -6.14
CA ALA A 237 20.30 16.94 -5.77
C ALA A 237 21.65 16.62 -6.43
N ASP A 238 21.71 16.69 -7.75
CA ASP A 238 22.88 16.38 -8.57
C ASP A 238 23.04 17.38 -9.73
N GLY A 239 24.25 17.44 -10.29
CA GLY A 239 24.59 18.33 -11.40
C GLY A 239 24.17 19.78 -11.17
N SER A 240 23.42 20.35 -12.13
CA SER A 240 22.90 21.72 -12.07
C SER A 240 21.73 21.91 -11.09
N ASN A 241 21.23 20.84 -10.47
CA ASN A 241 20.07 20.88 -9.57
C ASN A 241 20.45 20.96 -8.09
N ILE A 242 21.75 20.88 -7.74
CA ILE A 242 22.23 20.93 -6.35
C ILE A 242 21.76 22.20 -5.63
N GLU A 243 21.95 23.38 -6.24
CA GLU A 243 21.59 24.65 -5.60
C GLU A 243 20.08 24.83 -5.48
N LYS A 244 19.31 24.35 -6.47
CA LYS A 244 17.84 24.32 -6.40
C LYS A 244 17.36 23.41 -5.27
N ALA A 245 17.97 22.24 -5.11
CA ALA A 245 17.62 21.31 -4.04
C ALA A 245 17.95 21.85 -2.64
N LYS A 246 19.08 22.57 -2.50
CA LYS A 246 19.41 23.26 -1.24
C LYS A 246 18.43 24.37 -0.92
N LEU A 247 18.02 25.17 -1.92
CA LEU A 247 17.02 26.21 -1.77
C LEU A 247 15.68 25.60 -1.31
N ALA A 248 15.23 24.54 -1.99
CA ALA A 248 14.03 23.81 -1.61
C ALA A 248 14.10 23.28 -0.17
N ALA A 249 15.22 22.66 0.19
CA ALA A 249 15.42 22.18 1.56
C ALA A 249 15.34 23.32 2.59
N SER A 250 15.84 24.52 2.26
CA SER A 250 15.72 25.71 3.12
C SER A 250 14.26 26.14 3.30
N HIS A 251 13.48 26.19 2.22
CA HIS A 251 12.05 26.53 2.29
C HIS A 251 11.26 25.54 3.15
N PHE A 252 11.53 24.24 3.02
CA PHE A 252 10.91 23.22 3.87
C PHE A 252 11.29 23.35 5.34
N ARG A 253 12.57 23.63 5.66
CA ARG A 253 12.99 23.88 7.06
C ARG A 253 12.23 25.06 7.66
N ASN A 254 12.15 26.16 6.92
CA ASN A 254 11.44 27.35 7.37
C ASN A 254 9.95 27.08 7.59
N ALA A 255 9.32 26.31 6.69
CA ALA A 255 7.92 25.93 6.82
C ALA A 255 7.68 25.04 8.04
N LEU A 256 8.56 24.06 8.30
CA LEU A 256 8.44 23.14 9.44
C LEU A 256 8.47 23.88 10.79
N HIS A 257 9.20 24.99 10.90
CA HIS A 257 9.22 25.83 12.11
C HIS A 257 7.88 26.52 12.42
N LEU A 258 6.95 26.57 11.46
CA LEU A 258 5.63 27.17 11.64
C LEU A 258 4.61 26.17 12.22
N PHE A 259 4.95 24.89 12.27
CA PHE A 259 4.08 23.84 12.80
C PHE A 259 4.31 23.62 14.29
N PRO A 260 3.29 23.15 15.03
CA PRO A 260 3.48 22.75 16.42
C PRO A 260 4.52 21.64 16.52
N ALA A 261 5.21 21.58 17.66
CA ALA A 261 6.15 20.50 17.94
C ALA A 261 5.42 19.15 17.92
N PRO A 262 5.97 18.11 17.28
CA PRO A 262 5.40 16.77 17.31
C PRO A 262 5.36 16.19 18.73
N ASP A 263 4.37 15.33 19.01
CA ASP A 263 4.23 14.64 20.30
C ASP A 263 5.46 13.81 20.68
N SER A 264 6.24 13.37 19.68
CA SER A 264 7.49 12.65 19.88
C SER A 264 8.59 13.51 20.50
N GLY A 265 8.50 14.83 20.39
CA GLY A 265 9.58 15.79 20.65
C GLY A 265 10.66 15.84 19.57
N TRP A 266 10.54 15.05 18.50
CA TRP A 266 11.48 15.07 17.38
C TRP A 266 11.21 16.27 16.48
N SER A 267 12.28 16.98 16.10
CA SER A 267 12.18 18.05 15.09
C SER A 267 12.47 17.46 13.71
N PRO A 268 11.51 17.47 12.77
CA PRO A 268 11.71 16.87 11.46
C PRO A 268 12.89 17.47 10.71
N LYS A 269 13.78 16.61 10.20
CA LYS A 269 14.98 17.05 9.48
C LYS A 269 14.73 17.10 7.98
N VAL A 270 15.32 18.10 7.32
CA VAL A 270 15.28 18.25 5.86
C VAL A 270 16.67 18.11 5.27
N MET A 271 16.83 17.14 4.37
CA MET A 271 18.12 16.79 3.74
C MET A 271 17.98 16.74 2.21
N THR A 272 19.11 16.71 1.50
CA THR A 272 19.17 16.61 0.04
C THR A 272 19.97 15.37 -0.36
N TYR A 273 19.58 14.69 -1.43
CA TYR A 273 20.28 13.49 -1.90
C TYR A 273 20.08 13.26 -3.40
N SER A 274 20.86 12.36 -3.97
CA SER A 274 20.61 11.81 -5.30
C SER A 274 20.48 10.31 -5.22
N GLY A 275 19.26 9.81 -5.38
CA GLY A 275 19.00 8.37 -5.46
C GLY A 275 19.69 7.72 -6.67
N PHE A 276 19.81 8.43 -7.79
CA PHE A 276 20.43 7.89 -9.01
C PHE A 276 21.95 7.72 -8.87
N TYR A 277 22.64 8.71 -8.30
CA TYR A 277 24.09 8.67 -8.10
C TYR A 277 24.52 8.08 -6.75
N GLY A 278 23.59 7.74 -5.86
CA GLY A 278 23.88 7.21 -4.53
C GLY A 278 24.49 8.24 -3.56
N ILE A 279 24.29 9.53 -3.80
CA ILE A 279 24.84 10.61 -2.97
C ILE A 279 23.88 10.92 -1.83
N GLY A 280 24.36 11.06 -0.59
CA GLY A 280 23.55 11.47 0.56
C GLY A 280 22.75 10.34 1.22
N ILE A 281 22.89 9.10 0.74
CA ILE A 281 22.11 7.94 1.19
C ILE A 281 22.44 7.59 2.65
N LYS A 282 23.74 7.57 2.98
CA LYS A 282 24.22 7.23 4.32
C LYS A 282 23.69 8.24 5.35
N GLU A 283 23.77 9.52 5.02
CA GLU A 283 23.38 10.63 5.89
C GLU A 283 21.88 10.62 6.19
N ILE A 284 21.04 10.29 5.19
CA ILE A 284 19.60 10.09 5.40
C ILE A 284 19.36 8.93 6.38
N TRP A 285 20.08 7.82 6.22
CA TRP A 285 19.92 6.68 7.12
C TRP A 285 20.42 6.95 8.53
N ASP A 286 21.51 7.70 8.68
CA ASP A 286 21.99 8.13 9.98
C ASP A 286 20.92 8.97 10.70
N MET A 287 20.22 9.85 9.99
CA MET A 287 19.06 10.60 10.52
C MET A 287 17.91 9.67 10.96
N ILE A 288 17.59 8.66 10.15
CA ILE A 288 16.56 7.68 10.50
C ILE A 288 16.97 6.92 11.77
N TYR A 289 18.20 6.43 11.86
CA TYR A 289 18.68 5.73 13.05
C TYR A 289 18.68 6.61 14.29
N GLU A 290 19.05 7.89 14.15
CA GLU A 290 18.98 8.88 15.22
C GLU A 290 17.54 9.06 15.72
N TYR A 291 16.55 9.17 14.82
CA TYR A 291 15.14 9.21 15.20
C TYR A 291 14.74 7.98 16.01
N PHE A 292 15.04 6.78 15.53
CA PHE A 292 14.65 5.54 16.23
C PHE A 292 15.33 5.42 17.60
N ALA A 293 16.58 5.86 17.74
CA ALA A 293 17.25 5.93 19.03
C ALA A 293 16.55 6.94 19.97
N PHE A 294 16.20 8.11 19.45
CA PHE A 294 15.52 9.17 20.19
C PHE A 294 14.13 8.73 20.71
N VAL A 295 13.27 8.20 19.84
CA VAL A 295 11.91 7.80 20.24
C VAL A 295 11.87 6.54 21.11
N LYS A 296 12.90 5.69 21.04
CA LYS A 296 13.06 4.57 21.98
C LYS A 296 13.49 5.05 23.35
N ALA A 297 14.43 6.01 23.41
CA ALA A 297 14.93 6.55 24.67
C ALA A 297 13.86 7.30 25.48
N ASN A 298 12.92 7.97 24.80
CA ASN A 298 11.84 8.72 25.47
C ASN A 298 10.52 7.94 25.61
N GLY A 299 10.47 6.67 25.19
CA GLY A 299 9.29 5.81 25.28
C GLY A 299 8.19 6.06 24.23
N TYR A 300 8.36 7.05 23.35
CA TYR A 300 7.38 7.37 22.30
C TYR A 300 7.19 6.24 21.29
N PHE A 301 8.23 5.42 21.05
CA PHE A 301 8.17 4.30 20.11
C PHE A 301 7.03 3.32 20.41
N GLU A 302 6.95 2.84 21.66
CA GLU A 302 5.89 1.90 22.06
C GLU A 302 4.54 2.60 22.22
N TYR A 303 4.53 3.84 22.72
CA TYR A 303 3.33 4.65 22.79
C TYR A 303 2.66 4.81 21.42
N ARG A 304 3.42 5.21 20.39
CA ARG A 304 2.93 5.40 19.02
C ARG A 304 2.33 4.11 18.47
N ARG A 305 3.00 2.96 18.68
CA ARG A 305 2.50 1.66 18.22
C ARG A 305 1.22 1.22 18.91
N ASN A 306 1.08 1.49 20.20
CA ASN A 306 -0.15 1.23 20.96
C ASN A 306 -1.31 2.10 20.48
N GLU A 307 -1.07 3.39 20.24
CA GLU A 307 -2.08 4.29 19.67
C GLU A 307 -2.49 3.87 18.26
N GLN A 308 -1.54 3.43 17.43
CA GLN A 308 -1.84 2.84 16.13
C GLN A 308 -2.67 1.56 16.27
N ALA A 309 -2.32 0.65 17.17
CA ALA A 309 -3.10 -0.56 17.41
C ALA A 309 -4.55 -0.25 17.83
N LYS A 310 -4.73 0.73 18.72
CA LYS A 310 -6.06 1.24 19.10
C LYS A 310 -6.82 1.81 17.91
N TYR A 311 -6.17 2.65 17.10
CA TYR A 311 -6.76 3.21 15.89
C TYR A 311 -7.27 2.11 14.93
N TRP A 312 -6.44 1.09 14.69
CA TRP A 312 -6.79 -0.01 13.79
C TRP A 312 -7.88 -0.93 14.33
N MET A 313 -8.03 -1.06 15.64
CA MET A 313 -9.19 -1.73 16.25
C MET A 313 -10.49 -0.99 15.89
N TYR A 314 -10.54 0.34 16.06
CA TYR A 314 -11.72 1.13 15.69
C TYR A 314 -12.00 1.09 14.19
N GLU A 315 -10.97 1.19 13.35
CA GLU A 315 -11.12 1.09 11.91
C GLU A 315 -11.68 -0.28 11.49
N SER A 316 -11.20 -1.35 12.14
CA SER A 316 -11.72 -2.71 11.90
C SER A 316 -13.18 -2.84 12.30
N ILE A 317 -13.61 -2.25 13.43
CA ILE A 317 -15.02 -2.22 13.84
C ILE A 317 -15.87 -1.51 12.77
N ASN A 318 -15.43 -0.34 12.31
CA ASN A 318 -16.14 0.43 11.29
C ASN A 318 -16.27 -0.34 9.97
N GLU A 319 -15.19 -0.99 9.53
CA GLU A 319 -15.19 -1.81 8.31
C GLU A 319 -16.16 -3.00 8.44
N HIS A 320 -16.12 -3.75 9.55
CA HIS A 320 -17.02 -4.89 9.75
C HIS A 320 -18.49 -4.47 9.82
N LEU A 321 -18.81 -3.36 10.49
CA LEU A 321 -20.17 -2.83 10.53
C LEU A 321 -20.65 -2.41 9.14
N ARG A 322 -19.78 -1.74 8.37
CA ARG A 322 -20.05 -1.32 6.99
C ARG A 322 -20.29 -2.53 6.10
N ASP A 323 -19.42 -3.52 6.15
CA ASP A 323 -19.51 -4.72 5.32
C ASP A 323 -20.74 -5.57 5.70
N SER A 324 -21.06 -5.67 7.00
CA SER A 324 -22.29 -6.32 7.46
C SER A 324 -23.55 -5.64 6.92
N PHE A 325 -23.54 -4.30 6.84
CA PHE A 325 -24.65 -3.53 6.26
C PHE A 325 -24.78 -3.74 4.74
N TYR A 326 -23.70 -3.57 3.98
CA TYR A 326 -23.76 -3.62 2.51
C TYR A 326 -23.87 -5.05 1.95
N ASN A 327 -23.47 -6.08 2.71
CA ASN A 327 -23.64 -7.48 2.32
C ASN A 327 -24.98 -8.09 2.76
N ASN A 328 -25.83 -7.33 3.47
CA ASN A 328 -27.14 -7.80 3.88
C ASN A 328 -28.10 -7.87 2.68
N GLU A 329 -28.66 -9.05 2.39
CA GLU A 329 -29.52 -9.30 1.21
C GLU A 329 -30.72 -8.33 1.13
N LYS A 330 -31.35 -8.01 2.27
CA LYS A 330 -32.46 -7.06 2.32
C LYS A 330 -32.00 -5.66 1.93
N ILE A 331 -30.85 -5.23 2.44
CA ILE A 331 -30.29 -3.91 2.11
C ILE A 331 -29.90 -3.84 0.64
N ILE A 332 -29.23 -4.87 0.11
CA ILE A 332 -28.88 -4.95 -1.32
C ILE A 332 -30.13 -4.76 -2.19
N SER A 333 -31.24 -5.43 -1.84
CA SER A 333 -32.50 -5.32 -2.60
C SER A 333 -33.14 -3.93 -2.54
N MET A 334 -32.96 -3.20 -1.43
CA MET A 334 -33.56 -1.87 -1.21
C MET A 334 -32.68 -0.72 -1.71
N LEU A 335 -31.37 -0.93 -1.81
CA LEU A 335 -30.39 0.13 -2.03
C LEU A 335 -30.63 0.85 -3.37
N ALA A 336 -30.77 0.08 -4.46
CA ALA A 336 -30.96 0.63 -5.81
C ALA A 336 -32.23 1.51 -5.90
N ALA A 337 -33.34 1.07 -5.30
CA ALA A 337 -34.59 1.83 -5.30
C ALA A 337 -34.45 3.13 -4.48
N LYS A 338 -33.73 3.11 -3.35
CA LYS A 338 -33.51 4.30 -2.52
C LYS A 338 -32.55 5.29 -3.17
N GLU A 339 -31.53 4.83 -3.88
CA GLU A 339 -30.66 5.69 -4.69
C GLU A 339 -31.46 6.41 -5.77
N GLU A 340 -32.33 5.69 -6.48
CA GLU A 340 -33.20 6.29 -7.51
C GLU A 340 -34.17 7.33 -6.92
N GLU A 341 -34.75 7.06 -5.74
CA GLU A 341 -35.59 8.04 -5.03
C GLU A 341 -34.83 9.31 -4.66
N VAL A 342 -33.54 9.21 -4.28
CA VAL A 342 -32.70 10.38 -3.96
C VAL A 342 -32.33 11.16 -5.22
N LEU A 343 -31.89 10.48 -6.27
CA LEU A 343 -31.49 11.11 -7.53
C LEU A 343 -32.65 11.86 -8.20
N ASN A 344 -33.87 11.34 -8.06
CA ASN A 344 -35.09 11.97 -8.57
C ASN A 344 -35.71 12.99 -7.60
N GLY A 345 -35.07 13.30 -6.47
CA GLY A 345 -35.56 14.27 -5.48
C GLY A 345 -36.83 13.85 -4.73
N LYS A 346 -37.21 12.56 -4.77
CA LYS A 346 -38.36 12.00 -4.03
C LYS A 346 -38.06 11.85 -2.53
N LEU A 347 -36.79 11.65 -2.18
CA LEU A 347 -36.29 11.63 -0.80
C LEU A 347 -34.98 12.42 -0.68
N THR A 348 -34.72 12.95 0.51
CA THR A 348 -33.38 13.48 0.83
C THR A 348 -32.42 12.34 1.17
N SER A 349 -31.12 12.55 0.93
CA SER A 349 -30.07 11.56 1.21
C SER A 349 -30.09 11.08 2.67
N PHE A 350 -30.36 11.98 3.62
CA PHE A 350 -30.43 11.64 5.05
C PHE A 350 -31.64 10.75 5.39
N VAL A 351 -32.81 11.01 4.79
CA VAL A 351 -34.01 10.19 5.02
C VAL A 351 -33.88 8.82 4.38
N ALA A 352 -33.32 8.74 3.16
CA ALA A 352 -33.05 7.46 2.50
C ALA A 352 -32.06 6.61 3.32
N ALA A 353 -30.97 7.21 3.79
CA ALA A 353 -29.99 6.54 4.65
C ALA A 353 -30.62 6.02 5.95
N LYS A 354 -31.41 6.86 6.66
CA LYS A 354 -32.11 6.44 7.88
C LYS A 354 -33.04 5.25 7.64
N LYS A 355 -33.83 5.28 6.56
CA LYS A 355 -34.73 4.16 6.20
C LYS A 355 -33.98 2.85 5.95
N LEU A 356 -32.82 2.91 5.27
CA LEU A 356 -31.99 1.73 5.05
C LEU A 356 -31.39 1.22 6.37
N LEU A 357 -30.92 2.11 7.25
CA LEU A 357 -30.41 1.74 8.58
C LEU A 357 -31.50 1.11 9.46
N ASP A 358 -32.69 1.68 9.52
CA ASP A 358 -33.82 1.12 10.28
C ASP A 358 -34.19 -0.28 9.75
N ALA A 359 -34.18 -0.46 8.42
CA ALA A 359 -34.38 -1.76 7.79
C ALA A 359 -33.27 -2.76 8.14
N TYR A 360 -32.01 -2.32 8.20
CA TYR A 360 -30.88 -3.16 8.58
C TYR A 360 -30.99 -3.62 10.05
N PHE A 361 -31.23 -2.70 10.97
CA PHE A 361 -31.39 -3.02 12.39
C PHE A 361 -32.57 -3.98 12.64
N SER A 362 -33.61 -3.94 11.82
CA SER A 362 -34.70 -4.91 11.90
C SER A 362 -34.30 -6.35 11.56
N THR A 363 -33.20 -6.54 10.82
CA THR A 363 -32.68 -7.87 10.43
C THR A 363 -31.71 -8.47 11.42
N LEU A 364 -31.21 -7.69 12.38
CA LEU A 364 -30.26 -8.14 13.41
C LEU A 364 -30.96 -8.70 14.67
N LYS A 365 -32.29 -8.83 14.64
CA LYS A 365 -33.10 -9.30 15.77
C LYS A 365 -33.01 -10.80 16.00
#